data_AF-A0A9P0GYU6-F1
#
_entry.id   AF-A0A9P0GYU6-F1
#
_cell.length_a   1.000
_cell.length_b   1.000
_cell.length_c   1.000
_cell.angle_alpha   90.00
_cell.angle_beta   90.00
_cell.angle_gamma   90.00
#
_symmetry.space_group_name_H-M   'P 1'
#
loop_
_entity.id
_entity.type
_entity.pdbx_description
1 polymer ?
#
loop_
_entity_poly.entity_id
_entity_poly.type
_entity_poly.pdbx_seq_one_letter_code
_entity_poly.pdbx_strand_id
1 'polypeptide(L)'
;MFRKPVKTKTFFNLKSSDKKKFHANVKSRFFLTDEDIVSLFPSKEPITCHRLVTVSKDLVNAYGCQNRPLFFETEEVLYPTIFSLWICPKLLPSIPMHGGLIEKLVNGADLMIPGVTLSLDVCKKNEIDKNTLVYVCTLGNIAAVAVGITTTSTNNMLPGNKGKAVHIYHTVNDELCKLFEMKDPIPNIGPLITGNCQVTSTIEDSVNQVPTTDPARNIDSLIKSLSVDDITFPAEQPQEIVSVGGEAEVIEKNGGVNQEMTMDELIMFCFLKSLKTTASKMKLPILTNIFYKNHMIESLPEDSYVDIKKSKYKKLSNFLSEVAEKGIISLQTDKGVQSIVSINYNHEMLRNFKVEKKNIPESNTPIKFEVEEKYVINGCVHSIFSKYNYKKGDSLLSHEVRKCITAYVKNGNLVDPDRDQYIRLDDTLSRILGTKESLITWEKLFDGIFKKMSNIYFVKTPYTGIISGKGKLPLIKLSVVTKASNKKVTLVDNLEVFGININEFSKQCQHGVAASCTINTSQNSKSVQFQIQGNQKGFIAQLLIEKYGIPKKYIEGCEDQKKKESPPNKKEEKNHKK
;
A
#
# COMPACT_ATOMS: atom_id res chain seq x y z
N MET A 1 7.18 17.09 16.27
CA MET A 1 6.52 16.54 17.48
C MET A 1 6.41 15.02 17.43
N PHE A 2 5.55 14.43 16.59
CA PHE A 2 5.19 12.99 16.61
C PHE A 2 6.24 12.01 16.01
N ARG A 3 7.54 12.25 16.23
CA ARG A 3 8.63 11.36 15.74
C ARG A 3 8.78 10.08 16.58
N LYS A 4 8.38 10.12 17.85
CA LYS A 4 8.45 8.98 18.80
C LYS A 4 7.04 8.44 19.04
N PRO A 5 6.87 7.11 19.25
CA PRO A 5 5.55 6.49 19.37
C PRO A 5 4.76 7.12 20.53
N VAL A 6 3.56 7.60 20.20
CA VAL A 6 2.62 8.21 21.14
C VAL A 6 1.68 7.16 21.74
N LYS A 7 1.21 7.39 22.96
CA LYS A 7 0.23 6.52 23.61
C LYS A 7 -1.09 7.26 23.83
N THR A 8 -2.20 6.66 23.41
CA THR A 8 -3.54 7.13 23.75
C THR A 8 -3.81 6.91 25.24
N LYS A 9 -4.09 7.98 25.98
CA LYS A 9 -4.48 7.94 27.40
C LYS A 9 -5.99 7.80 27.56
N THR A 10 -6.77 8.55 26.78
CA THR A 10 -8.23 8.40 26.68
C THR A 10 -8.70 8.66 25.25
N PHE A 11 -9.84 8.06 24.89
CA PHE A 11 -10.54 8.26 23.62
C PHE A 11 -12.02 8.50 23.93
N PHE A 12 -12.61 9.53 23.35
CA PHE A 12 -14.02 9.89 23.56
C PHE A 12 -14.56 10.72 22.39
N ASN A 13 -15.89 10.73 22.22
CA ASN A 13 -16.55 11.59 21.24
C ASN A 13 -16.92 12.93 21.90
N LEU A 14 -16.77 14.04 21.17
CA LEU A 14 -17.20 15.36 21.65
C LEU A 14 -18.72 15.43 21.80
N LYS A 15 -19.20 16.01 22.90
CA LYS A 15 -20.63 16.30 23.12
C LYS A 15 -21.09 17.44 22.22
N SER A 16 -22.39 17.57 21.99
CA SER A 16 -22.97 18.62 21.13
C SER A 16 -22.66 20.05 21.59
N SER A 17 -22.45 20.28 22.89
CA SER A 17 -21.94 21.54 23.45
C SER A 17 -20.51 21.83 23.00
N ASP A 18 -19.68 20.80 22.98
CA ASP A 18 -18.23 20.91 22.86
C ASP A 18 -17.84 20.90 21.39
N LYS A 19 -18.57 20.17 20.53
CA LYS A 19 -18.53 20.30 19.06
C LYS A 19 -18.82 21.76 18.64
N LYS A 20 -19.84 22.42 19.21
CA LYS A 20 -20.12 23.85 18.93
C LYS A 20 -18.97 24.78 19.35
N LYS A 21 -18.42 24.60 20.56
CA LYS A 21 -17.25 25.38 21.03
C LYS A 21 -16.02 25.17 20.16
N PHE A 22 -15.74 23.92 19.78
CA PHE A 22 -14.61 23.57 18.93
C PHE A 22 -14.74 24.16 17.52
N HIS A 23 -15.93 24.07 16.90
CA HIS A 23 -16.21 24.73 15.61
C HIS A 23 -16.00 26.25 15.71
N ALA A 24 -16.46 26.90 16.80
CA ALA A 24 -16.27 28.34 16.99
C ALA A 24 -14.78 28.75 17.13
N ASN A 25 -13.98 27.97 17.87
CA ASN A 25 -12.53 28.17 17.97
C ASN A 25 -11.85 28.00 16.60
N VAL A 26 -12.19 26.94 15.86
CA VAL A 26 -11.67 26.70 14.49
C VAL A 26 -12.01 27.85 13.54
N LYS A 27 -13.24 28.40 13.58
CA LYS A 27 -13.61 29.61 12.81
C LYS A 27 -12.75 30.81 13.18
N SER A 28 -12.66 31.14 14.47
CA SER A 28 -11.95 32.34 14.93
C SER A 28 -10.44 32.27 14.74
N ARG A 29 -9.85 31.07 14.73
CA ARG A 29 -8.41 30.86 14.59
C ARG A 29 -7.90 30.82 13.15
N PHE A 30 -8.73 30.37 12.21
CA PHE A 30 -8.34 30.14 10.80
C PHE A 30 -9.18 30.92 9.78
N PHE A 31 -10.08 31.81 10.23
CA PHE A 31 -10.93 32.67 9.39
C PHE A 31 -11.77 31.91 8.33
N LEU A 32 -12.20 30.69 8.68
CA LEU A 32 -12.92 29.77 7.79
C LEU A 32 -14.41 30.12 7.64
N THR A 33 -14.98 29.75 6.49
CA THR A 33 -16.42 29.81 6.26
C THR A 33 -17.16 28.65 6.95
N ASP A 34 -18.48 28.76 7.02
CA ASP A 34 -19.35 27.65 7.45
C ASP A 34 -19.29 26.45 6.49
N GLU A 35 -19.07 26.69 5.19
CA GLU A 35 -18.93 25.65 4.17
C GLU A 35 -17.63 24.86 4.33
N ASP A 36 -16.50 25.54 4.55
CA ASP A 36 -15.21 24.90 4.85
C ASP A 36 -15.33 23.94 6.05
N ILE A 37 -16.07 24.34 7.08
CA ILE A 37 -16.25 23.53 8.29
C ILE A 37 -17.24 22.39 8.11
N VAL A 38 -18.23 22.50 7.23
CA VAL A 38 -19.06 21.35 6.80
C VAL A 38 -18.23 20.36 5.98
N SER A 39 -17.25 20.84 5.19
CA SER A 39 -16.33 19.98 4.42
C SER A 39 -15.33 19.22 5.32
N LEU A 40 -14.80 19.88 6.36
CA LEU A 40 -13.88 19.28 7.34
C LEU A 40 -14.62 18.38 8.36
N PHE A 41 -15.83 18.76 8.77
CA PHE A 41 -16.60 18.09 9.80
C PHE A 41 -18.06 17.86 9.39
N PRO A 42 -18.35 16.83 8.57
CA PRO A 42 -19.70 16.49 8.13
C PRO A 42 -20.69 16.45 9.30
N SER A 43 -21.82 17.16 9.17
CA SER A 43 -22.72 17.41 10.30
C SER A 43 -23.30 16.13 10.92
N LYS A 44 -23.41 15.06 10.15
CA LYS A 44 -23.92 13.74 10.55
C LYS A 44 -22.92 12.91 11.38
N GLU A 45 -21.66 13.32 11.48
CA GLU A 45 -20.59 12.48 12.03
C GLU A 45 -20.08 12.95 13.40
N PRO A 46 -19.69 12.02 14.29
CA PRO A 46 -19.09 12.35 15.58
C PRO A 46 -17.64 12.83 15.38
N ILE A 47 -17.25 13.89 16.10
CA ILE A 47 -15.85 14.27 16.22
C ILE A 47 -15.23 13.44 17.34
N THR A 48 -14.19 12.67 17.03
CA THR A 48 -13.41 11.91 18.01
C THR A 48 -12.33 12.80 18.62
N CYS A 49 -12.06 12.63 19.90
CA CYS A 49 -10.93 13.23 20.60
C CYS A 49 -10.07 12.11 21.21
N HIS A 50 -8.82 12.05 20.76
CA HIS A 50 -7.80 11.12 21.25
C HIS A 50 -6.84 11.95 22.12
N ARG A 51 -6.88 11.77 23.44
CA ARG A 51 -5.95 12.43 24.36
C ARG A 51 -4.68 11.60 24.43
N LEU A 52 -3.67 12.05 23.70
CA LEU A 52 -2.37 11.40 23.55
C LEU A 52 -1.40 11.89 24.64
N VAL A 53 -0.42 11.04 24.94
CA VAL A 53 0.75 11.38 25.76
C VAL A 53 2.01 11.05 24.95
N THR A 54 2.91 12.02 24.84
CA THR A 54 4.19 11.84 24.15
C THR A 54 5.21 11.11 25.03
N VAL A 55 6.34 10.69 24.45
CA VAL A 55 7.47 10.15 25.22
C VAL A 55 8.08 11.19 26.18
N SER A 56 7.92 12.49 25.90
CA SER A 56 8.33 13.60 26.78
C SER A 56 7.35 13.85 27.94
N LYS A 57 6.18 13.17 27.93
CA LYS A 57 5.02 13.31 28.85
C LYS A 57 4.08 14.48 28.53
N ASP A 58 4.31 15.23 27.46
CA ASP A 58 3.38 16.26 26.97
C ASP A 58 2.01 15.65 26.66
N LEU A 59 0.93 16.36 26.97
CA LEU A 59 -0.43 15.97 26.61
C LEU A 59 -0.85 16.68 25.32
N VAL A 60 -1.43 15.93 24.40
CA VAL A 60 -1.94 16.42 23.12
C VAL A 60 -3.38 15.94 22.93
N ASN A 61 -4.31 16.82 22.57
CA ASN A 61 -5.65 16.39 22.15
C ASN A 61 -5.68 16.33 20.62
N ALA A 62 -5.77 15.14 20.02
CA ALA A 62 -5.95 14.97 18.58
C ALA A 62 -7.44 14.82 18.25
N TYR A 63 -7.98 15.76 17.47
CA TYR A 63 -9.37 15.83 17.04
C TYR A 63 -9.51 15.27 15.62
N GLY A 64 -10.45 14.35 15.42
CA GLY A 64 -10.63 13.66 14.15
C GLY A 64 -12.08 13.44 13.74
N CYS A 65 -12.28 13.07 12.48
CA CYS A 65 -13.55 12.64 11.92
C CYS A 65 -13.27 11.46 10.95
N GLN A 66 -14.21 10.53 10.78
CA GLN A 66 -14.02 9.32 9.95
C GLN A 66 -12.73 8.51 10.23
N ASN A 67 -12.28 8.47 11.49
CA ASN A 67 -10.98 7.89 11.89
C ASN A 67 -9.75 8.52 11.18
N ARG A 68 -9.85 9.77 10.73
CA ARG A 68 -8.74 10.60 10.28
C ARG A 68 -8.49 11.73 11.28
N PRO A 69 -7.25 11.96 11.75
CA PRO A 69 -6.94 13.12 12.57
C PRO A 69 -6.98 14.37 11.69
N LEU A 70 -7.68 15.40 12.13
CA LEU A 70 -7.84 16.66 11.38
C LEU A 70 -7.10 17.81 12.06
N PHE A 71 -7.17 17.90 13.38
CA PHE A 71 -6.43 18.91 14.15
C PHE A 71 -5.77 18.27 15.38
N PHE A 72 -4.72 18.89 15.90
CA PHE A 72 -4.16 18.55 17.20
C PHE A 72 -3.92 19.81 18.03
N GLU A 73 -4.10 19.71 19.33
CA GLU A 73 -4.00 20.80 20.30
C GLU A 73 -2.87 20.49 21.29
N THR A 74 -1.96 21.44 21.44
CA THR A 74 -0.75 21.36 22.27
C THR A 74 -0.51 22.74 22.87
N GLU A 75 -0.25 22.83 24.18
CA GLU A 75 0.00 24.11 24.86
C GLU A 75 -1.13 25.15 24.61
N GLU A 76 -2.38 24.68 24.58
CA GLU A 76 -3.60 25.45 24.26
C GLU A 76 -3.66 26.05 22.85
N VAL A 77 -2.64 25.80 22.01
CA VAL A 77 -2.60 26.16 20.59
C VAL A 77 -3.15 25.02 19.74
N LEU A 78 -4.09 25.35 18.85
CA LEU A 78 -4.68 24.43 17.88
C LEU A 78 -3.91 24.46 16.54
N TYR A 79 -3.54 23.28 16.03
CA TYR A 79 -2.79 23.06 14.81
C TYR A 79 -3.60 22.17 13.84
N PRO A 80 -3.68 22.48 12.54
CA PRO A 80 -4.21 21.54 11.56
C PRO A 80 -3.18 20.43 11.28
N THR A 81 -3.68 19.25 10.93
CA THR A 81 -2.87 18.17 10.35
C THR A 81 -2.66 18.38 8.85
N ILE A 82 -1.76 17.58 8.26
CA ILE A 82 -1.65 17.46 6.79
C ILE A 82 -3.00 17.11 6.14
N PHE A 83 -3.82 16.28 6.78
CA PHE A 83 -5.10 15.81 6.22
C PHE A 83 -6.13 16.94 6.09
N SER A 84 -6.21 17.86 7.07
CA SER A 84 -7.05 19.06 6.95
C SER A 84 -6.57 19.98 5.83
N LEU A 85 -5.25 20.11 5.65
CA LEU A 85 -4.65 20.94 4.59
C LEU A 85 -4.82 20.32 3.20
N TRP A 86 -4.96 18.99 3.10
CA TRP A 86 -5.31 18.31 1.85
C TRP A 86 -6.80 18.49 1.48
N ILE A 87 -7.67 18.73 2.46
CA ILE A 87 -9.09 19.05 2.24
C ILE A 87 -9.26 20.54 1.90
N CYS A 88 -8.66 21.43 2.70
CA CYS A 88 -8.71 22.88 2.49
C CYS A 88 -7.30 23.51 2.63
N PRO A 89 -6.53 23.63 1.52
CA PRO A 89 -5.19 24.23 1.56
C PRO A 89 -5.18 25.73 1.87
N LYS A 90 -6.35 26.38 1.95
CA LYS A 90 -6.52 27.78 2.39
C LYS A 90 -6.33 27.98 3.90
N LEU A 91 -6.35 26.90 4.69
CA LEU A 91 -6.23 26.91 6.15
C LEU A 91 -4.99 27.63 6.69
N LEU A 92 -3.90 27.65 5.93
CA LEU A 92 -2.59 28.20 6.33
C LEU A 92 -1.82 28.72 5.11
N PRO A 93 -0.86 29.64 5.29
CA PRO A 93 0.12 29.98 4.26
C PRO A 93 1.12 28.83 3.99
N SER A 94 1.53 28.69 2.72
CA SER A 94 2.41 27.65 2.21
C SER A 94 3.87 28.13 2.04
N ILE A 95 4.84 27.32 2.47
CA ILE A 95 6.27 27.52 2.18
C ILE A 95 6.77 26.42 1.23
N PRO A 96 7.21 26.77 0.00
CA PRO A 96 7.78 25.80 -0.93
C PRO A 96 9.20 25.38 -0.50
N MET A 97 9.51 24.09 -0.64
CA MET A 97 10.85 23.53 -0.41
C MET A 97 11.33 22.63 -1.56
N HIS A 98 12.63 22.35 -1.58
CA HIS A 98 13.24 21.40 -2.50
C HIS A 98 12.85 19.95 -2.17
N GLY A 99 12.38 19.18 -3.18
CA GLY A 99 11.79 17.84 -2.98
C GLY A 99 12.71 16.84 -2.25
N GLY A 100 14.03 16.90 -2.47
CA GLY A 100 15.03 16.05 -1.79
C GLY A 100 15.16 16.26 -0.27
N LEU A 101 14.32 17.10 0.34
CA LEU A 101 14.25 17.32 1.79
C LEU A 101 13.13 16.50 2.48
N ILE A 102 12.20 15.89 1.73
CA ILE A 102 11.06 15.15 2.30
C ILE A 102 11.53 14.09 3.30
N GLU A 103 12.51 13.26 2.92
CA GLU A 103 13.06 12.23 3.80
C GLU A 103 13.64 12.80 5.11
N LYS A 104 14.25 13.99 5.05
CA LYS A 104 14.84 14.65 6.23
C LYS A 104 13.75 15.20 7.14
N LEU A 105 12.67 15.77 6.58
CA LEU A 105 11.50 16.19 7.36
C LEU A 105 10.78 15.00 8.00
N VAL A 106 10.57 13.90 7.27
CA VAL A 106 9.94 12.66 7.80
C VAL A 106 10.79 12.02 8.90
N ASN A 107 12.11 12.15 8.85
CA ASN A 107 13.01 11.81 9.95
C ASN A 107 12.94 12.80 11.15
N GLY A 108 12.05 13.78 11.10
CA GLY A 108 11.84 14.79 12.13
C GLY A 108 12.98 15.79 12.28
N ALA A 109 13.59 16.19 11.16
CA ALA A 109 14.41 17.40 11.08
C ALA A 109 13.55 18.64 10.80
N ASP A 110 14.07 19.82 11.16
CA ASP A 110 13.46 21.11 10.83
C ASP A 110 13.81 21.58 9.42
N LEU A 111 12.99 22.49 8.85
CA LEU A 111 13.30 23.13 7.58
C LEU A 111 14.31 24.26 7.82
N MET A 112 15.51 24.10 7.28
CA MET A 112 16.57 25.11 7.29
C MET A 112 16.44 26.06 6.09
N ILE A 113 16.87 27.32 6.23
CA ILE A 113 16.73 28.35 5.19
C ILE A 113 17.26 27.90 3.81
N PRO A 114 18.44 27.27 3.67
CA PRO A 114 18.94 26.79 2.37
C PRO A 114 18.11 25.68 1.70
N GLY A 115 17.09 25.15 2.38
CA GLY A 115 16.15 24.18 1.81
C GLY A 115 14.82 24.78 1.34
N VAL A 116 14.56 26.04 1.67
CA VAL A 116 13.39 26.81 1.23
C VAL A 116 13.60 27.27 -0.21
N THR A 117 12.56 27.22 -1.04
CA THR A 117 12.65 27.57 -2.47
C THR A 117 11.72 28.74 -2.78
N LEU A 118 11.98 29.87 -2.12
CA LEU A 118 11.29 31.14 -2.34
C LEU A 118 11.95 31.94 -3.48
N SER A 119 11.19 32.21 -4.54
CA SER A 119 11.54 33.21 -5.54
C SER A 119 11.17 34.62 -5.05
N LEU A 120 11.97 35.62 -5.42
CA LEU A 120 11.86 37.01 -4.94
C LEU A 120 10.47 37.64 -5.15
N ASP A 121 9.76 37.25 -6.20
CA ASP A 121 8.42 37.78 -6.51
C ASP A 121 7.29 37.15 -5.70
N VAL A 122 7.51 35.97 -5.10
CA VAL A 122 6.55 35.34 -4.17
C VAL A 122 6.54 36.08 -2.84
N CYS A 123 7.72 36.51 -2.36
CA CYS A 123 7.87 37.24 -1.10
C CYS A 123 7.06 38.55 -1.07
N LYS A 124 6.87 39.21 -2.22
CA LYS A 124 6.10 40.46 -2.33
C LYS A 124 4.58 40.28 -2.25
N LYS A 125 4.06 39.05 -2.35
CA LYS A 125 2.62 38.74 -2.22
C LYS A 125 2.28 38.06 -0.90
N ASN A 126 3.19 37.22 -0.40
CA ASN A 126 2.99 36.42 0.80
C ASN A 126 4.06 36.77 1.86
N GLU A 127 3.98 37.96 2.45
CA GLU A 127 4.83 38.31 3.58
C GLU A 127 4.35 37.56 4.84
N ILE A 128 5.06 36.49 5.20
CA ILE A 128 4.79 35.70 6.40
C ILE A 128 5.75 36.13 7.52
N ASP A 129 5.18 36.56 8.63
CA ASP A 129 5.88 36.96 9.86
C ASP A 129 6.52 35.78 10.59
N LYS A 130 7.43 36.10 11.52
CA LYS A 130 7.96 35.15 12.51
C LYS A 130 6.86 34.72 13.49
N ASN A 131 6.93 33.46 13.93
CA ASN A 131 5.95 32.81 14.83
C ASN A 131 4.56 32.59 14.20
N THR A 132 4.48 32.60 12.87
CA THR A 132 3.27 32.29 12.09
C THR A 132 3.19 30.78 11.81
N LEU A 133 2.00 30.22 11.90
CA LEU A 133 1.72 28.83 11.58
C LEU A 133 1.66 28.65 10.05
N VAL A 134 2.38 27.66 9.53
CA VAL A 134 2.61 27.43 8.09
C VAL A 134 2.56 25.94 7.76
N TYR A 135 2.33 25.62 6.49
CA TYR A 135 2.61 24.29 5.95
C TYR A 135 3.73 24.31 4.91
N VAL A 136 4.40 23.18 4.75
CA VAL A 136 5.49 22.99 3.79
C VAL A 136 5.00 22.16 2.61
N CYS A 137 5.22 22.64 1.40
CA CYS A 137 4.86 21.99 0.14
C CYS A 137 6.08 21.87 -0.80
N THR A 138 5.88 21.29 -1.98
CA THR A 138 6.92 21.18 -3.01
C THR A 138 6.53 21.96 -4.26
N LEU A 139 7.50 22.39 -5.07
CA LEU A 139 7.19 23.10 -6.32
C LEU A 139 6.24 22.32 -7.25
N GLY A 140 6.43 21.01 -7.35
CA GLY A 140 5.61 20.12 -8.20
C GLY A 140 4.29 19.67 -7.58
N ASN A 141 4.06 19.89 -6.28
CA ASN A 141 2.81 19.51 -5.60
C ASN A 141 2.54 20.42 -4.39
N ILE A 142 1.41 21.14 -4.45
CA ILE A 142 0.88 22.02 -3.40
C ILE A 142 0.54 21.25 -2.11
N ALA A 143 0.28 19.94 -2.14
CA ALA A 143 -0.11 19.18 -0.96
C ALA A 143 0.88 19.27 0.22
N ALA A 144 0.34 19.43 1.42
CA ALA A 144 1.12 19.59 2.64
C ALA A 144 1.95 18.35 2.99
N VAL A 145 3.28 18.50 3.04
CA VAL A 145 4.25 17.49 3.47
C VAL A 145 4.47 17.56 5.00
N ALA A 146 4.44 18.77 5.54
CA ALA A 146 4.67 19.05 6.97
C ALA A 146 3.92 20.31 7.42
N VAL A 147 3.70 20.41 8.74
CA VAL A 147 3.09 21.58 9.40
C VAL A 147 4.03 22.08 10.50
N GLY A 148 4.21 23.39 10.59
CA GLY A 148 5.18 24.00 11.51
C GLY A 148 5.01 25.50 11.73
N ILE A 149 5.89 26.09 12.55
CA ILE A 149 5.88 27.52 12.88
C ILE A 149 7.12 28.20 12.31
N THR A 150 6.97 29.37 11.67
CA THR A 150 8.10 30.16 11.18
C THR A 150 9.01 30.62 12.32
N THR A 151 10.30 30.30 12.25
CA THR A 151 11.32 30.77 13.22
C THR A 151 11.89 32.15 12.83
N THR A 152 11.68 32.54 11.57
CA THR A 152 12.27 33.67 10.86
C THR A 152 11.21 34.24 9.90
N SER A 153 11.20 35.54 9.57
CA SER A 153 10.27 36.12 8.60
C SER A 153 10.67 35.85 7.15
N THR A 154 9.71 35.93 6.21
CA THR A 154 9.91 35.56 4.79
C THR A 154 11.08 36.28 4.12
N ASN A 155 11.24 37.59 4.38
CA ASN A 155 12.35 38.40 3.84
C ASN A 155 13.73 37.89 4.31
N ASN A 156 13.79 37.26 5.48
CA ASN A 156 15.00 36.66 6.03
C ASN A 156 15.16 35.18 5.65
N MET A 157 14.16 34.54 5.01
CA MET A 157 14.27 33.20 4.42
C MET A 157 14.86 33.19 3.00
N LEU A 158 15.30 34.34 2.47
CA LEU A 158 15.90 34.43 1.14
C LEU A 158 17.21 33.62 1.01
N PRO A 159 17.55 33.13 -0.21
CA PRO A 159 18.80 32.43 -0.46
C PRO A 159 20.04 33.23 -0.03
N GLY A 160 20.99 32.55 0.62
CA GLY A 160 22.20 33.15 1.20
C GLY A 160 22.17 33.24 2.73
N ASN A 161 21.00 33.43 3.33
CA ASN A 161 20.84 33.45 4.78
C ASN A 161 21.00 32.05 5.41
N LYS A 162 21.49 32.00 6.65
CA LYS A 162 21.74 30.77 7.41
C LYS A 162 20.90 30.73 8.68
N GLY A 163 20.22 29.61 8.92
CA GLY A 163 19.39 29.41 10.11
C GLY A 163 18.26 28.42 9.88
N LYS A 164 17.42 28.28 10.90
CA LYS A 164 16.16 27.53 10.87
C LYS A 164 15.05 28.42 10.30
N ALA A 165 14.35 27.93 9.29
CA ALA A 165 13.23 28.62 8.66
C ALA A 165 11.92 28.28 9.38
N VAL A 166 11.62 26.98 9.53
CA VAL A 166 10.37 26.48 10.11
C VAL A 166 10.65 25.41 11.16
N HIS A 167 10.02 25.55 12.33
CA HIS A 167 9.96 24.54 13.39
C HIS A 167 8.89 23.50 13.06
N ILE A 168 9.26 22.23 12.86
CA ILE A 168 8.32 21.21 12.35
C ILE A 168 7.62 20.45 13.48
N TYR A 169 6.28 20.53 13.50
CA TYR A 169 5.44 19.88 14.51
C TYR A 169 4.91 18.53 14.03
N HIS A 170 4.42 18.44 12.79
CA HIS A 170 3.76 17.25 12.24
C HIS A 170 4.18 17.02 10.79
N THR A 171 4.31 15.76 10.37
CA THR A 171 4.77 15.38 9.02
C THR A 171 4.01 14.18 8.48
N VAL A 172 4.01 14.03 7.15
CA VAL A 172 3.65 12.77 6.48
C VAL A 172 4.36 11.59 7.14
N ASN A 173 3.64 10.46 7.30
CA ASN A 173 4.14 9.19 7.84
C ASN A 173 4.74 9.25 9.27
N ASP A 174 4.38 10.25 10.08
CA ASP A 174 4.75 10.30 11.50
C ASP A 174 3.91 9.35 12.38
N GLU A 175 4.21 9.29 13.68
CA GLU A 175 3.53 8.38 14.61
C GLU A 175 2.06 8.77 14.89
N LEU A 176 1.66 10.00 14.56
CA LEU A 176 0.25 10.39 14.56
C LEU A 176 -0.46 9.77 13.35
N CYS A 177 0.13 9.85 12.15
CA CYS A 177 -0.41 9.18 10.95
C CYS A 177 -0.58 7.67 11.17
N LYS A 178 0.43 7.01 11.77
CA LYS A 178 0.42 5.57 12.05
C LYS A 178 -0.63 5.15 13.08
N LEU A 179 -0.91 5.98 14.09
CA LEU A 179 -1.89 5.68 15.13
C LEU A 179 -3.32 5.51 14.58
N PHE A 180 -3.63 6.17 13.46
CA PHE A 180 -4.91 6.07 12.77
C PHE A 180 -4.89 5.08 11.60
N GLU A 181 -3.85 4.24 11.50
CA GLU A 181 -3.60 3.24 10.44
C GLU A 181 -3.50 3.82 9.00
N MET A 182 -3.37 5.15 8.87
CA MET A 182 -3.42 5.85 7.59
C MET A 182 -2.17 5.58 6.73
N LYS A 183 -2.40 5.02 5.53
CA LYS A 183 -1.41 4.84 4.44
C LYS A 183 -1.93 5.38 3.11
N ASP A 184 -2.48 6.59 3.14
CA ASP A 184 -2.84 7.31 1.93
C ASP A 184 -1.60 8.03 1.38
N PRO A 185 -1.30 7.92 0.07
CA PRO A 185 -0.21 8.68 -0.54
C PRO A 185 -0.52 10.18 -0.48
N ILE A 186 0.53 11.00 -0.55
CA ILE A 186 0.36 12.46 -0.65
C ILE A 186 -0.45 12.74 -1.93
N PRO A 187 -1.63 13.36 -1.86
CA PRO A 187 -2.46 13.62 -3.03
C PRO A 187 -1.73 14.58 -3.98
N ASN A 188 -1.84 14.38 -5.28
CA ASN A 188 -1.34 15.35 -6.25
C ASN A 188 -2.38 16.46 -6.44
N ILE A 189 -2.15 17.61 -5.82
CA ILE A 189 -3.02 18.80 -5.91
C ILE A 189 -2.56 19.74 -7.05
N GLY A 190 -1.52 19.34 -7.80
CA GLY A 190 -0.92 20.11 -8.88
C GLY A 190 0.25 20.99 -8.43
N PRO A 191 1.05 21.50 -9.39
CA PRO A 191 2.22 22.32 -9.12
C PRO A 191 1.84 23.72 -8.61
N LEU A 192 2.77 24.37 -7.89
CA LEU A 192 2.59 25.73 -7.39
C LEU A 192 2.70 26.74 -8.54
N ILE A 193 1.58 27.08 -9.18
CA ILE A 193 1.52 28.01 -10.32
C ILE A 193 1.99 29.40 -9.90
N THR A 194 3.25 29.71 -10.20
CA THR A 194 3.79 31.07 -10.18
C THR A 194 3.69 31.62 -11.60
N GLY A 195 3.09 32.80 -11.76
CA GLY A 195 2.82 33.37 -13.09
C GLY A 195 4.10 33.66 -13.88
N ASN A 196 4.14 33.15 -15.13
CA ASN A 196 5.05 33.47 -16.22
C ASN A 196 6.50 33.84 -15.85
N CYS A 197 7.35 32.83 -15.70
CA CYS A 197 8.79 32.98 -15.89
C CYS A 197 9.34 31.81 -16.70
N GLN A 198 9.72 32.06 -17.96
CA GLN A 198 10.50 31.10 -18.75
C GLN A 198 11.92 31.05 -18.18
N VAL A 199 12.43 29.85 -17.88
CA VAL A 199 13.84 29.65 -17.54
C VAL A 199 14.46 28.75 -18.61
N THR A 200 14.91 29.37 -19.69
CA THR A 200 15.77 28.73 -20.68
C THR A 200 17.21 28.65 -20.16
N SER A 201 17.69 27.43 -19.93
CA SER A 201 19.12 27.13 -19.88
C SER A 201 19.34 25.74 -20.47
N THR A 202 19.82 25.70 -21.70
CA THR A 202 20.16 24.49 -22.45
C THR A 202 21.40 23.81 -21.89
N ILE A 203 21.28 22.53 -21.49
CA ILE A 203 22.36 21.54 -21.61
C ILE A 203 21.73 20.26 -22.17
N GLU A 204 22.01 20.01 -23.44
CA GLU A 204 21.92 18.70 -24.09
C GLU A 204 23.14 17.87 -23.61
N ASP A 205 23.12 16.55 -23.45
CA ASP A 205 22.10 15.55 -23.81
C ASP A 205 22.24 14.27 -22.96
N SER A 206 21.46 13.24 -23.29
CA SER A 206 21.71 11.80 -23.11
C SER A 206 21.25 11.08 -21.82
N VAL A 207 20.11 10.38 -22.02
CA VAL A 207 19.91 8.94 -21.72
C VAL A 207 19.35 8.51 -20.34
N ASN A 208 18.15 7.91 -20.42
CA ASN A 208 17.51 6.94 -19.52
C ASN A 208 17.12 7.36 -18.09
N GLN A 209 15.94 7.98 -17.98
CA GLN A 209 15.06 7.80 -16.82
C GLN A 209 14.00 6.74 -17.12
N VAL A 210 13.63 5.93 -16.12
CA VAL A 210 12.44 5.07 -16.15
C VAL A 210 11.60 5.38 -14.90
N PRO A 211 10.53 6.19 -15.02
CA PRO A 211 9.57 6.40 -13.94
C PRO A 211 8.44 5.35 -14.01
N THR A 212 8.08 4.75 -12.87
CA THR A 212 6.91 3.86 -12.76
C THR A 212 6.15 4.12 -11.46
N THR A 213 4.95 4.72 -11.56
CA THR A 213 3.90 4.62 -10.53
C THR A 213 2.53 4.85 -11.17
N ASP A 214 1.81 3.77 -11.48
CA ASP A 214 0.36 3.81 -11.63
C ASP A 214 -0.30 3.96 -10.24
N PRO A 215 -1.38 4.76 -10.09
CA PRO A 215 -2.14 4.87 -8.85
C PRO A 215 -3.47 4.09 -8.90
N ALA A 216 -3.44 2.76 -8.98
CA ALA A 216 -4.67 1.95 -8.93
C ALA A 216 -5.28 1.86 -7.51
N ARG A 217 -6.49 2.39 -7.29
CA ARG A 217 -7.36 2.03 -6.14
C ARG A 217 -8.85 1.95 -6.50
N ASN A 218 -9.47 0.85 -6.04
CA ASN A 218 -10.90 0.51 -6.14
C ASN A 218 -11.83 1.66 -5.67
N ILE A 219 -12.97 1.98 -6.31
CA ILE A 219 -14.13 1.17 -6.79
C ILE A 219 -15.11 0.71 -5.67
N ASP A 220 -14.68 0.62 -4.40
CA ASP A 220 -15.51 0.03 -3.33
C ASP A 220 -16.61 0.94 -2.74
N SER A 221 -16.82 2.15 -3.26
CA SER A 221 -17.82 3.10 -2.74
C SER A 221 -19.21 3.00 -3.42
N LEU A 222 -19.33 2.37 -4.60
CA LEU A 222 -20.52 2.45 -5.45
C LEU A 222 -21.50 1.27 -5.30
N ILE A 223 -21.73 0.79 -4.08
CA ILE A 223 -22.64 -0.34 -3.80
C ILE A 223 -23.82 0.06 -2.88
N LYS A 224 -23.80 1.24 -2.22
CA LYS A 224 -24.75 1.58 -1.15
C LYS A 224 -25.93 2.50 -1.53
N SER A 225 -26.29 2.55 -2.82
CA SER A 225 -27.56 3.14 -3.26
C SER A 225 -28.01 2.57 -4.62
N LEU A 226 -29.13 1.84 -4.63
CA LEU A 226 -30.22 1.87 -5.63
C LEU A 226 -31.22 0.72 -5.38
N SER A 227 -32.39 1.09 -4.88
CA SER A 227 -33.57 0.26 -4.60
C SER A 227 -34.70 1.25 -4.29
N VAL A 228 -35.88 1.27 -4.94
CA VAL A 228 -36.41 0.47 -6.07
C VAL A 228 -37.33 1.41 -6.91
N ASP A 229 -38.06 0.88 -7.90
CA ASP A 229 -39.36 1.34 -8.45
C ASP A 229 -39.50 2.69 -9.21
N ASP A 230 -39.48 2.56 -10.55
CA ASP A 230 -40.59 2.78 -11.52
C ASP A 230 -41.17 4.16 -11.96
N ILE A 231 -41.68 4.14 -13.21
CA ILE A 231 -42.76 4.95 -13.85
C ILE A 231 -42.52 6.43 -14.33
N THR A 232 -42.21 6.54 -15.64
CA THR A 232 -42.91 7.35 -16.69
C THR A 232 -42.65 8.87 -16.93
N PHE A 233 -42.78 9.30 -18.21
CA PHE A 233 -42.61 10.64 -18.82
C PHE A 233 -43.96 11.30 -19.25
N PRO A 234 -44.02 12.62 -19.56
CA PRO A 234 -43.94 13.14 -20.96
C PRO A 234 -42.77 14.15 -21.17
N ALA A 235 -42.22 14.44 -22.38
CA ALA A 235 -42.73 15.18 -23.57
C ALA A 235 -42.96 16.70 -23.31
N GLU A 236 -42.65 17.69 -24.18
CA GLU A 236 -42.36 17.81 -25.64
C GLU A 236 -41.16 18.80 -25.88
N GLN A 237 -40.26 18.69 -26.87
CA GLN A 237 -40.25 19.19 -28.28
C GLN A 237 -40.58 20.69 -28.52
N PRO A 238 -40.13 21.33 -29.64
CA PRO A 238 -39.02 21.03 -30.58
C PRO A 238 -37.86 22.07 -30.35
N GLN A 239 -37.03 22.66 -31.24
CA GLN A 239 -36.71 22.69 -32.69
C GLN A 239 -35.14 22.65 -32.85
N GLU A 240 -34.45 22.46 -33.99
CA GLU A 240 -34.57 22.88 -35.41
C GLU A 240 -34.10 24.34 -35.68
N ILE A 241 -33.40 24.73 -36.77
CA ILE A 241 -32.79 24.01 -37.92
C ILE A 241 -31.23 24.05 -37.80
N VAL A 242 -30.29 24.17 -38.76
CA VAL A 242 -30.17 24.35 -40.25
C VAL A 242 -28.92 23.56 -40.76
N SER A 243 -28.51 23.66 -42.05
CA SER A 243 -27.33 22.94 -42.59
C SER A 243 -26.64 23.63 -43.79
N VAL A 244 -25.35 23.31 -44.04
CA VAL A 244 -24.68 23.35 -45.36
C VAL A 244 -23.67 22.19 -45.41
N GLY A 245 -23.55 21.51 -46.56
CA GLY A 245 -22.61 20.39 -46.76
C GLY A 245 -21.51 20.68 -47.79
N GLY A 246 -20.53 19.78 -47.85
CA GLY A 246 -19.44 19.75 -48.83
C GLY A 246 -18.79 18.37 -48.82
N GLU A 247 -18.35 17.88 -49.98
CA GLU A 247 -17.95 16.48 -50.18
C GLU A 247 -16.46 16.22 -49.83
N ALA A 248 -16.07 14.93 -49.85
CA ALA A 248 -14.83 14.45 -49.27
C ALA A 248 -13.65 14.37 -50.26
N GLU A 249 -12.43 14.52 -49.74
CA GLU A 249 -11.21 13.97 -50.34
C GLU A 249 -10.36 13.28 -49.26
N VAL A 250 -9.60 12.25 -49.64
CA VAL A 250 -8.83 11.40 -48.72
C VAL A 250 -7.35 11.45 -49.09
N ILE A 251 -6.50 11.89 -48.17
CA ILE A 251 -5.04 11.77 -48.26
C ILE A 251 -4.49 11.26 -46.92
N GLU A 252 -3.91 10.06 -46.91
CA GLU A 252 -3.16 9.55 -45.76
C GLU A 252 -1.75 10.14 -45.70
N LYS A 253 -1.29 10.53 -44.49
CA LYS A 253 -0.05 10.00 -43.89
C LYS A 253 0.26 10.51 -42.48
N ASN A 254 0.57 9.55 -41.60
CA ASN A 254 1.57 9.59 -40.52
C ASN A 254 1.74 10.90 -39.73
N GLY A 255 1.11 10.99 -38.56
CA GLY A 255 1.49 11.92 -37.49
C GLY A 255 0.89 11.47 -36.15
N GLY A 256 1.73 11.17 -35.16
CA GLY A 256 1.27 10.79 -33.83
C GLY A 256 0.80 12.03 -33.05
N VAL A 257 -0.49 12.08 -32.71
CA VAL A 257 -1.09 13.16 -31.90
C VAL A 257 -1.97 12.54 -30.82
N ASN A 258 -1.75 12.93 -29.56
CA ASN A 258 -2.67 12.62 -28.47
C ASN A 258 -3.93 13.47 -28.63
N GLN A 259 -4.95 12.94 -29.29
CA GLN A 259 -6.30 13.51 -29.26
C GLN A 259 -7.00 13.06 -27.98
N GLU A 260 -7.59 14.00 -27.25
CA GLU A 260 -8.46 13.70 -26.12
C GLU A 260 -9.74 13.04 -26.63
N MET A 261 -9.85 11.71 -26.52
CA MET A 261 -11.06 10.99 -26.92
C MET A 261 -12.28 11.50 -26.14
N THR A 262 -13.38 11.74 -26.84
CA THR A 262 -14.62 12.14 -26.18
C THR A 262 -15.16 11.00 -25.31
N MET A 263 -15.98 11.34 -24.30
CA MET A 263 -16.57 10.34 -23.40
C MET A 263 -17.39 9.26 -24.14
N ASP A 264 -18.00 9.61 -25.27
CA ASP A 264 -18.79 8.67 -26.09
C ASP A 264 -17.89 7.68 -26.86
N GLU A 265 -16.77 8.16 -27.39
CA GLU A 265 -15.75 7.32 -28.05
C GLU A 265 -15.03 6.42 -27.04
N LEU A 266 -14.73 6.94 -25.85
CA LEU A 266 -14.09 6.18 -24.77
C LEU A 266 -15.01 5.04 -24.27
N ILE A 267 -16.32 5.30 -24.14
CA ILE A 267 -17.33 4.26 -23.86
C ILE A 267 -17.38 3.20 -24.97
N MET A 268 -17.41 3.62 -26.24
CA MET A 268 -17.43 2.70 -27.38
C MET A 268 -16.14 1.87 -27.48
N PHE A 269 -14.98 2.47 -27.22
CA PHE A 269 -13.68 1.81 -27.17
C PHE A 269 -13.63 0.75 -26.07
N CYS A 270 -14.06 1.09 -24.84
CA CYS A 270 -14.10 0.13 -23.73
C CYS A 270 -15.05 -1.03 -24.02
N PHE A 271 -16.18 -0.76 -24.67
CA PHE A 271 -17.11 -1.79 -25.13
C PHE A 271 -16.46 -2.74 -26.16
N LEU A 272 -15.94 -2.21 -27.28
CA LEU A 272 -15.32 -3.00 -28.34
C LEU A 272 -14.07 -3.77 -27.87
N LYS A 273 -13.27 -3.17 -26.98
CA LYS A 273 -12.14 -3.83 -26.31
C LYS A 273 -12.62 -5.00 -25.45
N SER A 274 -13.64 -4.80 -24.61
CA SER A 274 -14.19 -5.86 -23.75
C SER A 274 -14.69 -7.07 -24.53
N LEU A 275 -15.31 -6.85 -25.70
CA LEU A 275 -15.78 -7.91 -26.60
C LEU A 275 -14.65 -8.78 -27.17
N LYS A 276 -13.44 -8.22 -27.35
CA LYS A 276 -12.26 -8.96 -27.81
C LYS A 276 -11.39 -9.52 -26.69
N THR A 277 -11.36 -8.89 -25.52
CA THR A 277 -10.60 -9.37 -24.35
C THR A 277 -11.45 -10.29 -23.49
N THR A 278 -12.06 -9.79 -22.42
CA THR A 278 -12.63 -10.62 -21.35
C THR A 278 -13.95 -11.28 -21.75
N ALA A 279 -14.77 -10.62 -22.57
CA ALA A 279 -16.06 -11.17 -23.00
C ALA A 279 -15.96 -12.21 -24.13
N SER A 280 -14.78 -12.40 -24.73
CA SER A 280 -14.54 -13.39 -25.79
C SER A 280 -14.73 -14.86 -25.35
N LYS A 281 -14.75 -15.12 -24.04
CA LYS A 281 -14.87 -16.47 -23.44
C LYS A 281 -16.10 -16.64 -22.53
N MET A 282 -17.05 -15.71 -22.58
CA MET A 282 -18.21 -15.73 -21.69
C MET A 282 -19.35 -16.63 -22.17
N LYS A 283 -20.18 -17.05 -21.22
CA LYS A 283 -21.47 -17.71 -21.48
C LYS A 283 -22.57 -16.65 -21.53
N LEU A 284 -23.40 -16.71 -22.57
CA LEU A 284 -24.59 -15.88 -22.74
C LEU A 284 -25.85 -16.71 -22.39
N PRO A 285 -26.98 -16.09 -22.00
CA PRO A 285 -27.18 -14.64 -21.82
C PRO A 285 -26.51 -14.08 -20.56
N ILE A 286 -26.15 -12.80 -20.57
CA ILE A 286 -25.55 -12.08 -19.42
C ILE A 286 -26.31 -10.81 -19.09
N LEU A 287 -26.52 -10.54 -17.79
CA LEU A 287 -27.17 -9.32 -17.29
C LEU A 287 -26.31 -8.08 -17.59
N THR A 288 -26.94 -7.03 -18.13
CA THR A 288 -26.30 -5.76 -18.53
C THR A 288 -25.42 -5.14 -17.44
N ASN A 289 -25.86 -5.17 -16.18
CA ASN A 289 -25.10 -4.63 -15.04
C ASN A 289 -23.81 -5.43 -14.75
N ILE A 290 -23.86 -6.76 -14.89
CA ILE A 290 -22.70 -7.63 -14.71
C ILE A 290 -21.72 -7.43 -15.87
N PHE A 291 -22.23 -7.34 -17.11
CA PHE A 291 -21.41 -7.05 -18.28
C PHE A 291 -20.62 -5.73 -18.12
N TYR A 292 -21.31 -4.66 -17.70
CA TYR A 292 -20.68 -3.37 -17.46
C TYR A 292 -19.60 -3.45 -16.36
N LYS A 293 -19.96 -3.94 -15.17
CA LYS A 293 -19.06 -3.96 -14.01
C LYS A 293 -17.82 -4.82 -14.23
N ASN A 294 -17.97 -6.00 -14.82
CA ASN A 294 -16.90 -6.99 -14.86
C ASN A 294 -16.05 -6.94 -16.14
N HIS A 295 -16.52 -6.32 -17.23
CA HIS A 295 -15.85 -6.41 -18.53
C HIS A 295 -15.65 -5.06 -19.22
N MET A 296 -16.62 -4.15 -19.15
CA MET A 296 -16.39 -2.78 -19.64
C MET A 296 -15.41 -2.02 -18.72
N ILE A 297 -15.58 -2.09 -17.40
CA ILE A 297 -14.68 -1.40 -16.45
C ILE A 297 -13.25 -1.98 -16.48
N GLU A 298 -13.10 -3.30 -16.61
CA GLU A 298 -11.78 -3.95 -16.76
C GLU A 298 -11.07 -3.55 -18.07
N SER A 299 -11.81 -3.06 -19.06
CA SER A 299 -11.29 -2.72 -20.39
C SER A 299 -10.86 -1.26 -20.55
N LEU A 300 -10.85 -0.42 -19.51
CA LEU A 300 -10.35 0.96 -19.63
C LEU A 300 -8.84 1.02 -19.99
N PRO A 301 -8.35 2.13 -20.54
CA PRO A 301 -6.94 2.51 -20.49
C PRO A 301 -6.49 2.83 -19.05
N GLU A 302 -5.19 2.78 -18.77
CA GLU A 302 -4.65 3.32 -17.52
C GLU A 302 -4.98 4.83 -17.38
N ASP A 303 -5.12 5.31 -16.14
CA ASP A 303 -5.54 6.68 -15.74
C ASP A 303 -6.87 7.24 -16.31
N SER A 304 -7.62 6.45 -17.08
CA SER A 304 -8.93 6.84 -17.63
C SER A 304 -10.10 6.53 -16.67
N TYR A 305 -11.23 7.24 -16.82
CA TYR A 305 -12.50 6.90 -16.17
C TYR A 305 -13.69 7.01 -17.13
N VAL A 306 -14.72 6.20 -16.92
CA VAL A 306 -15.98 6.23 -17.70
C VAL A 306 -17.10 6.78 -16.83
N ASP A 307 -17.75 7.85 -17.29
CA ASP A 307 -19.00 8.36 -16.70
C ASP A 307 -20.10 8.47 -17.76
N ILE A 308 -21.01 7.49 -17.77
CA ILE A 308 -22.15 7.44 -18.68
C ILE A 308 -23.09 8.66 -18.52
N LYS A 309 -23.10 9.35 -17.37
CA LYS A 309 -23.92 10.56 -17.21
C LYS A 309 -23.39 11.77 -17.97
N LYS A 310 -22.09 11.78 -18.30
CA LYS A 310 -21.43 12.80 -19.15
C LYS A 310 -21.46 12.45 -20.65
N SER A 311 -21.90 11.24 -20.99
CA SER A 311 -22.06 10.74 -22.37
C SER A 311 -23.38 11.21 -23.01
N LYS A 312 -23.47 11.22 -24.35
CA LYS A 312 -24.74 11.49 -25.06
C LYS A 312 -25.86 10.53 -24.64
N TYR A 313 -25.49 9.30 -24.28
CA TYR A 313 -26.43 8.24 -23.93
C TYR A 313 -27.15 8.49 -22.60
N LYS A 314 -26.50 9.15 -21.62
CA LYS A 314 -26.98 9.48 -20.25
C LYS A 314 -27.38 8.29 -19.35
N LYS A 315 -27.72 7.12 -19.91
CA LYS A 315 -28.05 5.86 -19.24
C LYS A 315 -27.41 4.67 -20.00
N LEU A 316 -27.00 3.63 -19.28
CA LEU A 316 -26.39 2.42 -19.86
C LEU A 316 -27.34 1.71 -20.84
N SER A 317 -28.65 1.66 -20.53
CA SER A 317 -29.66 1.07 -21.41
C SER A 317 -29.75 1.78 -22.77
N ASN A 318 -29.65 3.11 -22.79
CA ASN A 318 -29.70 3.90 -24.03
C ASN A 318 -28.48 3.60 -24.92
N PHE A 319 -27.29 3.47 -24.31
CA PHE A 319 -26.07 3.07 -25.01
C PHE A 319 -26.22 1.68 -25.64
N LEU A 320 -26.69 0.70 -24.87
CA LEU A 320 -26.83 -0.67 -25.35
C LEU A 320 -27.96 -0.82 -26.39
N SER A 321 -29.01 0.00 -26.35
CA SER A 321 -30.00 0.08 -27.43
C SER A 321 -29.36 0.56 -28.74
N GLU A 322 -28.60 1.68 -28.73
CA GLU A 322 -27.92 2.17 -29.94
C GLU A 322 -26.90 1.16 -30.49
N VAL A 323 -26.25 0.39 -29.62
CA VAL A 323 -25.32 -0.70 -30.00
C VAL A 323 -26.04 -1.95 -30.53
N ALA A 324 -27.27 -2.21 -30.08
CA ALA A 324 -28.13 -3.27 -30.60
C ALA A 324 -28.78 -2.90 -31.95
N GLU A 325 -29.20 -1.64 -32.11
CA GLU A 325 -29.66 -1.06 -33.38
C GLU A 325 -28.57 -1.12 -34.45
N LYS A 326 -27.29 -0.91 -34.05
CA LYS A 326 -26.10 -1.13 -34.90
C LYS A 326 -25.76 -2.61 -35.14
N GLY A 327 -26.60 -3.55 -34.69
CA GLY A 327 -26.44 -4.98 -34.99
C GLY A 327 -25.20 -5.65 -34.35
N ILE A 328 -24.60 -5.05 -33.32
CA ILE A 328 -23.41 -5.56 -32.64
C ILE A 328 -23.79 -6.58 -31.54
N ILE A 329 -24.95 -6.39 -30.91
CA ILE A 329 -25.50 -7.28 -29.86
C ILE A 329 -27.00 -7.47 -30.03
N SER A 330 -27.56 -8.53 -29.45
CA SER A 330 -29.01 -8.63 -29.22
C SER A 330 -29.33 -8.52 -27.72
N LEU A 331 -30.43 -7.84 -27.40
CA LEU A 331 -30.92 -7.62 -26.04
C LEU A 331 -32.25 -8.33 -25.80
N GLN A 332 -32.42 -8.91 -24.62
CA GLN A 332 -33.69 -9.36 -24.07
C GLN A 332 -34.00 -8.59 -22.79
N THR A 333 -35.25 -8.17 -22.63
CA THR A 333 -35.72 -7.40 -21.47
C THR A 333 -36.83 -8.15 -20.74
N ASP A 334 -36.48 -8.84 -19.65
CA ASP A 334 -37.44 -9.56 -18.82
C ASP A 334 -37.76 -8.72 -17.58
N LYS A 335 -39.03 -8.34 -17.38
CA LYS A 335 -39.51 -7.58 -16.21
C LYS A 335 -38.66 -6.33 -15.88
N GLY A 336 -38.31 -5.55 -16.91
CA GLY A 336 -37.50 -4.33 -16.80
C GLY A 336 -35.99 -4.56 -16.70
N VAL A 337 -35.51 -5.80 -16.61
CA VAL A 337 -34.09 -6.13 -16.51
C VAL A 337 -33.55 -6.52 -17.89
N GLN A 338 -32.56 -5.76 -18.38
CA GLN A 338 -31.89 -6.03 -19.66
C GLN A 338 -30.77 -7.06 -19.53
N SER A 339 -30.69 -7.95 -20.53
CA SER A 339 -29.62 -8.93 -20.72
C SER A 339 -29.17 -8.99 -22.17
N ILE A 340 -27.88 -9.29 -22.39
CA ILE A 340 -27.26 -9.48 -23.70
C ILE A 340 -27.34 -10.97 -24.04
N VAL A 341 -27.98 -11.32 -25.15
CA VAL A 341 -28.27 -12.72 -25.54
C VAL A 341 -27.32 -13.24 -26.61
N SER A 342 -26.96 -12.43 -27.60
CA SER A 342 -25.97 -12.75 -28.61
C SER A 342 -25.07 -11.55 -28.95
N ILE A 343 -23.89 -11.82 -29.51
CA ILE A 343 -22.89 -10.82 -29.90
C ILE A 343 -22.45 -11.15 -31.34
N ASN A 344 -22.49 -10.16 -32.23
CA ASN A 344 -22.14 -10.30 -33.64
C ASN A 344 -20.64 -10.02 -33.86
N TYR A 345 -19.81 -11.03 -33.61
CA TYR A 345 -18.34 -10.93 -33.76
C TYR A 345 -17.86 -10.62 -35.20
N ASN A 346 -18.74 -10.75 -36.21
CA ASN A 346 -18.42 -10.46 -37.61
C ASN A 346 -18.68 -8.99 -38.00
N HIS A 347 -19.21 -8.15 -37.10
CA HIS A 347 -19.52 -6.76 -37.39
C HIS A 347 -18.27 -5.93 -37.76
N GLU A 348 -18.40 -4.99 -38.69
CA GLU A 348 -17.27 -4.24 -39.25
C GLU A 348 -16.47 -3.46 -38.20
N MET A 349 -17.15 -2.79 -37.27
CA MET A 349 -16.47 -2.08 -36.17
C MET A 349 -15.66 -3.03 -35.28
N LEU A 350 -16.07 -4.30 -35.13
CA LEU A 350 -15.27 -5.31 -34.44
C LEU A 350 -14.13 -5.83 -35.34
N ARG A 351 -14.36 -6.05 -36.64
CA ARG A 351 -13.31 -6.48 -37.57
C ARG A 351 -12.14 -5.48 -37.61
N ASN A 352 -12.45 -4.19 -37.74
CA ASN A 352 -11.46 -3.14 -37.97
C ASN A 352 -10.72 -2.70 -36.67
N PHE A 353 -11.28 -2.98 -35.49
CA PHE A 353 -10.68 -2.64 -34.19
C PHE A 353 -9.46 -3.50 -33.84
N LYS A 354 -8.24 -2.96 -33.98
CA LYS A 354 -7.01 -3.61 -33.52
C LYS A 354 -6.80 -3.37 -32.02
N VAL A 355 -6.73 -4.44 -31.24
CA VAL A 355 -6.28 -4.38 -29.83
C VAL A 355 -4.76 -4.45 -29.81
N GLU A 356 -4.11 -3.41 -29.32
CA GLU A 356 -2.68 -3.48 -29.01
C GLU A 356 -2.45 -4.45 -27.86
N LYS A 357 -1.77 -5.57 -28.15
CA LYS A 357 -1.21 -6.42 -27.12
C LYS A 357 0.04 -5.75 -26.55
N LYS A 358 -0.11 -4.94 -25.50
CA LYS A 358 1.03 -4.66 -24.61
C LYS A 358 1.59 -6.01 -24.17
N ASN A 359 2.84 -6.31 -24.51
CA ASN A 359 3.56 -7.48 -23.99
C ASN A 359 3.95 -7.22 -22.53
N ILE A 360 2.95 -7.23 -21.65
CA ILE A 360 3.15 -7.28 -20.21
C ILE A 360 3.77 -8.65 -19.91
N PRO A 361 4.94 -8.75 -19.25
CA PRO A 361 5.52 -10.04 -18.90
C PRO A 361 4.57 -10.79 -17.96
N GLU A 362 4.29 -12.06 -18.26
CA GLU A 362 3.29 -12.86 -17.55
C GLU A 362 3.74 -13.22 -16.11
N SER A 363 3.55 -12.29 -15.17
CA SER A 363 3.68 -12.55 -13.72
C SER A 363 2.36 -12.53 -12.97
N ASN A 364 1.22 -12.54 -13.69
CA ASN A 364 -0.11 -12.74 -13.11
C ASN A 364 -0.42 -14.22 -12.81
N THR A 365 0.62 -15.01 -12.55
CA THR A 365 0.49 -16.19 -11.67
C THR A 365 0.02 -15.72 -10.29
N PRO A 366 -1.02 -16.31 -9.69
CA PRO A 366 -1.40 -15.96 -8.33
C PRO A 366 -0.19 -16.18 -7.40
N ILE A 367 0.16 -15.16 -6.59
CA ILE A 367 1.40 -15.14 -5.80
C ILE A 367 1.40 -16.33 -4.83
N LYS A 368 2.11 -17.40 -5.22
CA LYS A 368 2.23 -18.60 -4.40
C LYS A 368 3.05 -18.29 -3.15
N PHE A 369 2.75 -19.00 -2.07
CA PHE A 369 3.58 -18.94 -0.86
C PHE A 369 5.01 -19.39 -1.20
N GLU A 370 5.97 -18.48 -1.09
CA GLU A 370 7.37 -18.74 -1.42
C GLU A 370 8.30 -18.15 -0.35
N VAL A 371 9.41 -18.83 -0.08
CA VAL A 371 10.42 -18.44 0.90
C VAL A 371 11.80 -18.51 0.26
N GLU A 372 12.48 -17.38 0.18
CA GLU A 372 13.88 -17.28 -0.26
C GLU A 372 14.77 -16.90 0.93
N GLU A 373 15.78 -17.71 1.26
CA GLU A 373 16.87 -17.29 2.16
C GLU A 373 18.10 -16.86 1.35
N LYS A 374 18.67 -15.70 1.70
CA LYS A 374 19.85 -15.10 1.05
C LYS A 374 20.90 -14.70 2.07
N TYR A 375 22.15 -14.63 1.64
CA TYR A 375 23.31 -14.28 2.45
C TYR A 375 23.86 -12.93 2.00
N VAL A 376 23.92 -11.99 2.92
CA VAL A 376 24.40 -10.63 2.71
C VAL A 376 25.92 -10.58 2.87
N ILE A 377 26.58 -9.98 1.88
CA ILE A 377 28.03 -9.73 1.85
C ILE A 377 28.35 -8.63 2.88
N ASN A 378 28.96 -9.04 3.99
CA ASN A 378 29.43 -8.14 5.04
C ASN A 378 30.93 -7.85 4.93
N GLY A 379 31.43 -6.94 5.78
CA GLY A 379 32.81 -6.46 5.73
C GLY A 379 33.89 -7.54 5.94
N CYS A 380 33.55 -8.67 6.57
CA CYS A 380 34.51 -9.76 6.78
C CYS A 380 34.78 -10.53 5.49
N VAL A 381 33.73 -10.87 4.74
CA VAL A 381 33.84 -11.69 3.52
C VAL A 381 34.07 -10.87 2.25
N HIS A 382 33.87 -9.54 2.29
CA HIS A 382 33.91 -8.67 1.12
C HIS A 382 35.22 -8.74 0.31
N SER A 383 36.36 -9.06 0.93
CA SER A 383 37.66 -9.26 0.26
C SER A 383 37.70 -10.42 -0.75
N ILE A 384 36.77 -11.37 -0.65
CA ILE A 384 36.56 -12.44 -1.63
C ILE A 384 35.61 -11.96 -2.72
N PHE A 385 34.46 -11.43 -2.31
CA PHE A 385 33.35 -11.09 -3.21
C PHE A 385 33.61 -9.85 -4.08
N SER A 386 34.49 -8.93 -3.65
CA SER A 386 34.91 -7.78 -4.44
C SER A 386 35.62 -8.17 -5.74
N LYS A 387 36.34 -9.31 -5.75
CA LYS A 387 36.95 -9.88 -6.97
C LYS A 387 35.93 -10.32 -8.03
N TYR A 388 34.64 -10.38 -7.67
CA TYR A 388 33.51 -10.76 -8.53
C TYR A 388 32.50 -9.62 -8.68
N ASN A 389 32.95 -8.37 -8.53
CA ASN A 389 32.18 -7.12 -8.65
C ASN A 389 31.03 -6.91 -7.65
N TYR A 390 30.88 -7.77 -6.63
CA TYR A 390 29.86 -7.58 -5.59
C TYR A 390 30.29 -6.59 -4.52
N LYS A 391 29.32 -5.79 -4.06
CA LYS A 391 29.48 -4.73 -3.06
C LYS A 391 29.07 -5.23 -1.67
N LYS A 392 29.49 -4.48 -0.64
CA LYS A 392 29.07 -4.70 0.75
C LYS A 392 27.60 -4.32 0.90
N GLY A 393 26.75 -5.30 1.23
CA GLY A 393 25.30 -5.14 1.32
C GLY A 393 24.52 -6.02 0.34
N ASP A 394 25.16 -6.47 -0.74
CA ASP A 394 24.55 -7.34 -1.75
C ASP A 394 24.13 -8.69 -1.15
N SER A 395 22.99 -9.25 -1.59
CA SER A 395 22.41 -10.49 -1.06
C SER A 395 22.41 -11.61 -2.11
N LEU A 396 23.02 -12.75 -1.79
CA LEU A 396 23.20 -13.89 -2.70
C LEU A 396 22.53 -15.17 -2.17
N LEU A 397 22.01 -16.00 -3.06
CA LEU A 397 21.52 -17.35 -2.76
C LEU A 397 22.69 -18.30 -2.42
N SER A 398 22.43 -19.36 -1.66
CA SER A 398 23.47 -20.32 -1.21
C SER A 398 24.28 -20.93 -2.35
N HIS A 399 23.69 -21.10 -3.53
CA HIS A 399 24.38 -21.66 -4.70
C HIS A 399 25.30 -20.63 -5.37
N GLU A 400 24.94 -19.36 -5.38
CA GLU A 400 25.76 -18.25 -5.90
C GLU A 400 26.97 -18.03 -5.00
N VAL A 401 26.77 -18.04 -3.67
CA VAL A 401 27.85 -18.01 -2.66
C VAL A 401 28.83 -19.15 -2.89
N ARG A 402 28.35 -20.40 -3.02
CA ARG A 402 29.20 -21.57 -3.32
C ARG A 402 29.94 -21.42 -4.64
N LYS A 403 29.29 -20.93 -5.70
CA LYS A 403 29.90 -20.69 -7.02
C LYS A 403 31.05 -19.68 -6.93
N CYS A 404 30.86 -18.55 -6.25
CA CYS A 404 31.90 -17.53 -6.06
C CYS A 404 33.10 -18.05 -5.27
N ILE A 405 32.86 -18.76 -4.16
CA ILE A 405 33.93 -19.35 -3.33
C ILE A 405 34.69 -20.43 -4.13
N THR A 406 33.98 -21.26 -4.90
CA THR A 406 34.60 -22.29 -5.74
C THR A 406 35.47 -21.67 -6.84
N ALA A 407 35.00 -20.60 -7.47
CA ALA A 407 35.79 -19.83 -8.43
C ALA A 407 37.02 -19.18 -7.77
N TYR A 408 36.90 -18.68 -6.53
CA TYR A 408 38.03 -18.08 -5.80
C TYR A 408 39.12 -19.11 -5.52
N VAL A 409 38.74 -20.29 -4.98
CA VAL A 409 39.67 -21.37 -4.65
C VAL A 409 40.37 -21.92 -5.90
N LYS A 410 39.63 -22.07 -7.02
CA LYS A 410 40.21 -22.51 -8.30
C LYS A 410 41.12 -21.45 -8.93
N ASN A 411 40.68 -20.20 -9.02
CA ASN A 411 41.49 -19.11 -9.60
C ASN A 411 42.76 -18.81 -8.78
N GLY A 412 42.78 -19.15 -7.48
CA GLY A 412 43.96 -19.04 -6.63
C GLY A 412 44.87 -20.29 -6.61
N ASN A 413 44.54 -21.34 -7.37
CA ASN A 413 45.21 -22.66 -7.31
C ASN A 413 45.34 -23.20 -5.87
N LEU A 414 44.30 -23.02 -5.05
CA LEU A 414 44.30 -23.35 -3.61
C LEU A 414 43.84 -24.79 -3.31
N VAL A 415 43.51 -25.59 -4.34
CA VAL A 415 43.20 -27.02 -4.18
C VAL A 415 44.50 -27.80 -3.94
N ASP A 416 44.47 -28.77 -3.02
CA ASP A 416 45.59 -29.68 -2.76
C ASP A 416 45.80 -30.62 -3.97
N PRO A 417 46.99 -30.61 -4.63
CA PRO A 417 47.20 -31.29 -5.91
C PRO A 417 47.23 -32.82 -5.79
N ASP A 418 47.47 -33.36 -4.59
CA ASP A 418 47.41 -34.80 -4.32
C ASP A 418 45.98 -35.23 -3.91
N ARG A 419 45.12 -34.28 -3.51
CA ARG A 419 43.84 -34.55 -2.83
C ARG A 419 42.79 -33.45 -3.06
N ASP A 420 42.05 -33.52 -4.18
CA ASP A 420 40.97 -32.59 -4.58
C ASP A 420 39.94 -32.18 -3.49
N GLN A 421 39.76 -33.01 -2.47
CA GLN A 421 38.85 -32.76 -1.34
C GLN A 421 39.37 -31.70 -0.35
N TYR A 422 40.68 -31.42 -0.36
CA TYR A 422 41.34 -30.50 0.56
C TYR A 422 41.74 -29.18 -0.13
N ILE A 423 41.71 -28.12 0.67
CA ILE A 423 41.97 -26.75 0.25
C ILE A 423 43.03 -26.18 1.17
N ARG A 424 44.14 -25.71 0.58
CA ARG A 424 45.18 -24.97 1.27
C ARG A 424 44.72 -23.54 1.52
N LEU A 425 44.72 -23.09 2.77
CA LEU A 425 44.26 -21.75 3.11
C LEU A 425 45.28 -20.67 2.72
N ASP A 426 44.79 -19.59 2.11
CA ASP A 426 45.50 -18.32 1.95
C ASP A 426 45.25 -17.39 3.16
N ASP A 427 45.98 -16.28 3.22
CA ASP A 427 45.82 -15.27 4.29
C ASP A 427 44.41 -14.65 4.34
N THR A 428 43.69 -14.60 3.22
CA THR A 428 42.32 -14.07 3.16
C THR A 428 41.33 -15.04 3.80
N LEU A 429 41.35 -16.31 3.38
CA LEU A 429 40.46 -17.35 3.90
C LEU A 429 40.78 -17.67 5.37
N SER A 430 42.07 -17.80 5.72
CA SER A 430 42.54 -17.99 7.10
C SER A 430 42.00 -16.90 8.03
N ARG A 431 42.09 -15.63 7.62
CA ARG A 431 41.57 -14.47 8.37
C ARG A 431 40.05 -14.45 8.50
N ILE A 432 39.31 -14.87 7.47
CA ILE A 432 37.85 -14.94 7.48
C ILE A 432 37.37 -16.06 8.43
N LEU A 433 37.95 -17.25 8.30
CA LEU A 433 37.60 -18.43 9.10
C LEU A 433 38.02 -18.24 10.56
N GLY A 434 39.23 -17.71 10.79
CA GLY A 434 39.86 -17.59 12.11
C GLY A 434 40.58 -18.86 12.55
N THR A 435 41.01 -19.70 11.60
CA THR A 435 41.56 -21.04 11.82
C THR A 435 43.05 -21.10 11.53
N LYS A 436 43.83 -21.76 12.40
CA LYS A 436 45.25 -22.06 12.16
C LYS A 436 45.50 -23.36 11.38
N GLU A 437 44.43 -24.08 11.00
CA GLU A 437 44.53 -25.25 10.11
C GLU A 437 45.01 -24.81 8.72
N SER A 438 46.08 -25.42 8.20
CA SER A 438 46.62 -25.09 6.86
C SER A 438 45.84 -25.74 5.71
N LEU A 439 45.12 -26.82 6.00
CA LEU A 439 44.34 -27.63 5.07
C LEU A 439 42.94 -27.87 5.64
N ILE A 440 41.90 -27.56 4.88
CA ILE A 440 40.50 -27.81 5.25
C ILE A 440 39.71 -28.47 4.12
N THR A 441 38.57 -29.09 4.42
CA THR A 441 37.66 -29.63 3.41
C THR A 441 36.72 -28.56 2.86
N TRP A 442 36.17 -28.80 1.66
CA TRP A 442 35.12 -27.97 1.06
C TRP A 442 33.92 -27.70 1.98
N GLU A 443 33.49 -28.70 2.75
CA GLU A 443 32.41 -28.56 3.73
C GLU A 443 32.79 -27.57 4.84
N LYS A 444 33.94 -27.78 5.52
CA LYS A 444 34.48 -26.85 6.53
C LYS A 444 34.56 -25.41 5.99
N LEU A 445 35.01 -25.24 4.74
CA LEU A 445 35.12 -23.94 4.08
C LEU A 445 33.76 -23.25 3.94
N PHE A 446 32.79 -23.92 3.31
CA PHE A 446 31.46 -23.35 3.10
C PHE A 446 30.76 -23.06 4.43
N ASP A 447 30.81 -23.99 5.39
CA ASP A 447 30.20 -23.83 6.70
C ASP A 447 30.82 -22.66 7.48
N GLY A 448 32.15 -22.52 7.42
CA GLY A 448 32.87 -21.40 8.02
C GLY A 448 32.49 -20.05 7.41
N ILE A 449 32.39 -19.94 6.09
CA ILE A 449 31.98 -18.70 5.42
C ILE A 449 30.50 -18.40 5.68
N PHE A 450 29.59 -19.38 5.59
CA PHE A 450 28.16 -19.18 5.88
C PHE A 450 27.90 -18.79 7.34
N LYS A 451 28.74 -19.22 8.30
CA LYS A 451 28.69 -18.76 9.70
C LYS A 451 29.20 -17.33 9.90
N LYS A 452 30.01 -16.81 8.97
CA LYS A 452 30.55 -15.43 9.00
C LYS A 452 29.67 -14.44 8.22
N MET A 453 28.90 -14.90 7.23
CA MET A 453 27.92 -14.09 6.49
C MET A 453 26.63 -13.86 7.30
N SER A 454 25.88 -12.81 6.95
CA SER A 454 24.58 -12.52 7.56
C SER A 454 23.45 -13.08 6.71
N ASN A 455 22.55 -13.90 7.26
CA ASN A 455 21.36 -14.40 6.54
C ASN A 455 20.22 -13.36 6.60
N ILE A 456 19.45 -13.25 5.52
CA ILE A 456 18.16 -12.58 5.43
C ILE A 456 17.16 -13.51 4.73
N TYR A 457 15.89 -13.43 5.11
CA TYR A 457 14.81 -14.17 4.44
C TYR A 457 13.81 -13.21 3.78
N PHE A 458 13.18 -13.69 2.71
CA PHE A 458 12.01 -13.09 2.06
C PHE A 458 10.87 -14.11 2.07
N VAL A 459 9.72 -13.73 2.60
CA VAL A 459 8.47 -14.50 2.52
C VAL A 459 7.55 -13.77 1.55
N LYS A 460 7.15 -14.43 0.45
CA LYS A 460 6.13 -13.95 -0.49
C LYS A 460 4.80 -14.59 -0.12
N THR A 461 3.76 -13.80 0.09
CA THR A 461 2.41 -14.26 0.45
C THR A 461 1.35 -13.69 -0.50
N PRO A 462 0.27 -14.44 -0.79
CA PRO A 462 -0.82 -13.94 -1.63
C PRO A 462 -1.64 -12.79 -0.99
N TYR A 463 -1.54 -12.59 0.33
CA TYR A 463 -2.38 -11.66 1.10
C TYR A 463 -1.65 -10.43 1.64
N THR A 464 -0.32 -10.42 1.72
CA THR A 464 0.47 -9.27 2.21
C THR A 464 1.74 -8.94 1.41
N GLY A 465 2.00 -9.62 0.29
CA GLY A 465 3.10 -9.30 -0.61
C GLY A 465 4.44 -9.88 -0.15
N ILE A 466 5.52 -9.09 -0.19
CA ILE A 466 6.87 -9.55 0.15
C ILE A 466 7.31 -8.99 1.50
N ILE A 467 7.68 -9.87 2.43
CA ILE A 467 8.14 -9.54 3.77
C ILE A 467 9.59 -9.98 3.93
N SER A 468 10.48 -9.04 4.23
CA SER A 468 11.90 -9.29 4.45
C SER A 468 12.29 -9.23 5.92
N GLY A 469 13.08 -10.19 6.41
CA GLY A 469 13.63 -10.18 7.77
C GLY A 469 15.11 -10.56 7.84
N LYS A 470 15.72 -10.37 9.01
CA LYS A 470 17.15 -10.63 9.27
C LYS A 470 17.32 -11.87 10.15
N GLY A 471 18.40 -12.61 9.94
CA GLY A 471 18.61 -13.95 10.51
C GLY A 471 17.95 -15.02 9.64
N LYS A 472 17.92 -16.27 10.11
CA LYS A 472 17.14 -17.37 9.50
C LYS A 472 15.64 -17.13 9.69
N LEU A 473 14.79 -17.72 8.84
CA LEU A 473 13.34 -17.63 9.02
C LEU A 473 12.88 -18.31 10.33
N PRO A 474 12.28 -17.58 11.30
CA PRO A 474 11.64 -18.20 12.44
C PRO A 474 10.31 -18.86 12.02
N LEU A 475 10.05 -20.07 12.49
CA LEU A 475 8.83 -20.83 12.16
C LEU A 475 7.64 -20.38 13.02
N ILE A 476 6.41 -20.61 12.55
CA ILE A 476 5.21 -20.42 13.39
C ILE A 476 5.23 -21.47 14.48
N LYS A 477 5.23 -21.06 15.75
CA LYS A 477 5.36 -21.99 16.89
C LYS A 477 4.03 -22.23 17.58
N LEU A 478 3.52 -23.47 17.53
CA LEU A 478 2.31 -23.87 18.23
C LEU A 478 2.66 -24.59 19.54
N SER A 479 2.42 -23.94 20.67
CA SER A 479 2.58 -24.53 22.01
C SER A 479 1.26 -24.55 22.78
N VAL A 480 1.14 -25.48 23.74
CA VAL A 480 -0.04 -25.57 24.63
C VAL A 480 0.46 -25.57 26.06
N VAL A 481 0.03 -24.57 26.81
CA VAL A 481 0.40 -24.36 28.22
C VAL A 481 -0.82 -24.65 29.08
N THR A 482 -0.63 -25.40 30.16
CA THR A 482 -1.68 -25.65 31.16
C THR A 482 -1.56 -24.59 32.25
N LYS A 483 -2.58 -23.75 32.39
CA LYS A 483 -2.69 -22.77 33.49
C LYS A 483 -3.34 -23.43 34.71
N ALA A 484 -3.34 -22.72 35.84
CA ALA A 484 -3.99 -23.15 37.08
C ALA A 484 -5.43 -23.65 36.83
N SER A 485 -5.89 -24.64 37.62
CA SER A 485 -7.16 -25.35 37.42
C SER A 485 -7.21 -26.18 36.10
N ASN A 486 -6.07 -26.76 35.68
CA ASN A 486 -5.94 -27.61 34.48
C ASN A 486 -6.38 -26.96 33.15
N LYS A 487 -6.54 -25.63 33.10
CA LYS A 487 -7.06 -24.92 31.94
C LYS A 487 -5.98 -24.82 30.86
N LYS A 488 -6.09 -25.66 29.82
CA LYS A 488 -5.22 -25.61 28.64
C LYS A 488 -5.46 -24.33 27.84
N VAL A 489 -4.37 -23.75 27.34
CA VAL A 489 -4.33 -22.53 26.54
C VAL A 489 -3.32 -22.74 25.42
N THR A 490 -3.68 -22.41 24.19
CA THR A 490 -2.80 -22.52 23.02
C THR A 490 -2.14 -21.17 22.75
N LEU A 491 -0.82 -21.18 22.58
CA LEU A 491 0.00 -20.01 22.24
C LEU A 491 0.57 -20.19 20.84
N VAL A 492 0.59 -19.09 20.08
CA VAL A 492 1.08 -19.02 18.70
C VAL A 492 2.03 -17.84 18.55
N ASP A 493 3.29 -18.13 18.24
CA ASP A 493 4.32 -17.12 18.01
C ASP A 493 4.63 -16.95 16.51
N ASN A 494 5.23 -15.82 16.15
CA ASN A 494 5.82 -15.50 14.83
C ASN A 494 4.82 -15.32 13.65
N LEU A 495 3.51 -15.23 13.89
CA LEU A 495 2.49 -14.98 12.84
C LEU A 495 2.80 -13.75 11.96
N GLU A 496 3.34 -12.69 12.57
CA GLU A 496 3.72 -11.44 11.90
C GLU A 496 4.79 -11.64 10.82
N VAL A 497 5.68 -12.63 10.97
CA VAL A 497 6.75 -12.95 10.02
C VAL A 497 6.20 -13.54 8.72
N PHE A 498 5.06 -14.22 8.81
CA PHE A 498 4.31 -14.75 7.66
C PHE A 498 3.23 -13.77 7.20
N GLY A 499 3.30 -12.50 7.63
CA GLY A 499 2.41 -11.44 7.17
C GLY A 499 0.95 -11.58 7.59
N ILE A 500 0.66 -12.43 8.58
CA ILE A 500 -0.70 -12.66 9.06
C ILE A 500 -1.10 -11.48 9.95
N ASN A 501 -2.18 -10.78 9.59
CA ASN A 501 -2.76 -9.75 10.44
C ASN A 501 -3.34 -10.40 11.71
N ILE A 502 -2.65 -10.24 12.84
CA ILE A 502 -3.00 -10.90 14.11
C ILE A 502 -4.38 -10.45 14.62
N ASN A 503 -4.80 -9.20 14.35
CA ASN A 503 -6.12 -8.71 14.73
C ASN A 503 -7.25 -9.37 13.92
N GLU A 504 -7.00 -9.65 12.63
CA GLU A 504 -7.95 -10.38 11.79
C GLU A 504 -7.97 -11.87 12.13
N PHE A 505 -6.79 -12.50 12.23
CA PHE A 505 -6.60 -13.88 12.63
C PHE A 505 -7.26 -14.18 13.99
N SER A 506 -7.16 -13.25 14.95
CA SER A 506 -7.83 -13.33 16.25
C SER A 506 -9.35 -13.41 16.11
N LYS A 507 -9.97 -12.53 15.31
CA LYS A 507 -11.43 -12.56 15.03
C LYS A 507 -11.84 -13.88 14.37
N GLN A 508 -11.06 -14.35 13.40
CA GLN A 508 -11.34 -15.61 12.71
C GLN A 508 -11.27 -16.82 13.66
N CYS A 509 -10.25 -16.89 14.51
CA CYS A 509 -10.12 -17.94 15.51
C CYS A 509 -11.23 -17.86 16.58
N GLN A 510 -11.57 -16.65 17.03
CA GLN A 510 -12.66 -16.43 17.99
C GLN A 510 -14.01 -16.90 17.43
N HIS A 511 -14.30 -16.64 16.16
CA HIS A 511 -15.53 -17.10 15.51
C HIS A 511 -15.52 -18.61 15.22
N GLY A 512 -14.41 -19.17 14.71
CA GLY A 512 -14.33 -20.58 14.33
C GLY A 512 -14.25 -21.56 15.50
N VAL A 513 -13.80 -21.10 16.68
CA VAL A 513 -13.62 -21.92 17.89
C VAL A 513 -14.62 -21.56 19.00
N ALA A 514 -15.33 -20.44 18.87
CA ALA A 514 -16.17 -19.84 19.92
C ALA A 514 -15.42 -19.60 21.26
N ALA A 515 -14.09 -19.44 21.21
CA ALA A 515 -13.22 -19.30 22.38
C ALA A 515 -12.60 -17.91 22.49
N SER A 516 -12.39 -17.44 23.72
CA SER A 516 -11.76 -16.14 23.95
C SER A 516 -10.31 -16.12 23.49
N CYS A 517 -9.99 -15.06 22.74
CA CYS A 517 -8.70 -14.81 22.14
C CYS A 517 -8.07 -13.55 22.75
N THR A 518 -6.75 -13.53 22.87
CA THR A 518 -5.98 -12.46 23.53
C THR A 518 -4.63 -12.30 22.86
N ILE A 519 -4.13 -11.07 22.81
CA ILE A 519 -2.85 -10.74 22.17
C ILE A 519 -1.92 -10.23 23.26
N ASN A 520 -0.76 -10.88 23.40
CA ASN A 520 0.27 -10.54 24.38
C ASN A 520 1.58 -10.17 23.64
N THR A 521 2.52 -9.55 24.35
CA THR A 521 3.94 -9.53 23.92
C THR A 521 4.64 -10.76 24.52
N SER A 522 5.46 -11.45 23.73
CA SER A 522 6.22 -12.59 24.24
C SER A 522 7.29 -12.16 25.25
N GLN A 523 7.68 -13.05 26.16
CA GLN A 523 8.64 -12.74 27.24
C GLN A 523 10.10 -12.82 26.75
N ASN A 524 10.40 -13.70 25.79
CA ASN A 524 11.76 -13.93 25.28
C ASN A 524 12.10 -13.04 24.07
N SER A 525 11.09 -12.49 23.40
CA SER A 525 11.24 -11.66 22.22
C SER A 525 10.13 -10.62 22.22
N LYS A 526 10.42 -9.39 21.80
CA LYS A 526 9.43 -8.29 21.72
C LYS A 526 8.40 -8.49 20.58
N SER A 527 8.29 -9.70 20.06
CA SER A 527 7.28 -10.11 19.08
C SER A 527 5.91 -10.27 19.72
N VAL A 528 4.89 -10.26 18.87
CA VAL A 528 3.50 -10.43 19.29
C VAL A 528 3.17 -11.92 19.38
N GLN A 529 2.63 -12.34 20.53
CA GLN A 529 2.15 -13.69 20.79
C GLN A 529 0.62 -13.71 20.79
N PHE A 530 0.03 -14.57 19.98
CA PHE A 530 -1.40 -14.84 19.98
C PHE A 530 -1.73 -15.97 20.98
N GLN A 531 -2.81 -15.79 21.75
CA GLN A 531 -3.26 -16.73 22.77
C GLN A 531 -4.77 -17.01 22.64
N ILE A 532 -5.15 -18.29 22.58
CA ILE A 532 -6.55 -18.76 22.59
C ILE A 532 -6.80 -19.80 23.69
N GLN A 533 -8.00 -19.80 24.28
CA GLN A 533 -8.38 -20.79 25.29
C GLN A 533 -8.64 -22.19 24.68
N GLY A 534 -8.29 -23.24 25.45
CA GLY A 534 -8.37 -24.63 25.03
C GLY A 534 -7.10 -25.15 24.35
N ASN A 535 -7.16 -26.40 23.89
CA ASN A 535 -6.14 -27.01 23.02
C ASN A 535 -6.63 -26.94 21.57
N GLN A 536 -6.15 -25.96 20.82
CA GLN A 536 -6.67 -25.61 19.49
C GLN A 536 -5.64 -25.80 18.38
N LYS A 537 -4.58 -26.59 18.64
CA LYS A 537 -3.48 -26.83 17.69
C LYS A 537 -3.95 -27.29 16.32
N GLY A 538 -4.83 -28.29 16.26
CA GLY A 538 -5.35 -28.83 15.00
C GLY A 538 -6.11 -27.77 14.18
N PHE A 539 -7.05 -27.06 14.81
CA PHE A 539 -7.79 -25.97 14.16
C PHE A 539 -6.87 -24.87 13.63
N ILE A 540 -5.91 -24.41 14.45
CA ILE A 540 -4.95 -23.37 14.04
C ILE A 540 -4.07 -23.86 12.88
N ALA A 541 -3.55 -25.08 12.95
CA ALA A 541 -2.74 -25.66 11.89
C ALA A 541 -3.52 -25.77 10.57
N GLN A 542 -4.78 -26.23 10.64
CA GLN A 542 -5.67 -26.34 9.50
C GLN A 542 -5.96 -24.95 8.89
N LEU A 543 -6.32 -23.95 9.71
CA LEU A 543 -6.57 -22.58 9.27
C LEU A 543 -5.35 -21.95 8.56
N LEU A 544 -4.15 -22.17 9.09
CA LEU A 544 -2.89 -21.68 8.49
C LEU A 544 -2.58 -22.35 7.14
N ILE A 545 -2.89 -23.64 6.99
CA ILE A 545 -2.67 -24.40 5.75
C ILE A 545 -3.74 -24.06 4.69
N GLU A 546 -5.03 -24.12 5.05
CA GLU A 546 -6.13 -23.98 4.11
C GLU A 546 -6.38 -22.54 3.68
N LYS A 547 -6.40 -21.59 4.63
CA LYS A 547 -6.78 -20.20 4.34
C LYS A 547 -5.57 -19.30 4.05
N TYR A 548 -4.46 -19.52 4.74
CA TYR A 548 -3.23 -18.75 4.54
C TYR A 548 -2.22 -19.47 3.63
N GLY A 549 -2.51 -20.69 3.17
CA GLY A 549 -1.67 -21.41 2.20
C GLY A 549 -0.28 -21.79 2.72
N ILE A 550 -0.04 -21.75 4.03
CA ILE A 550 1.29 -21.92 4.63
C ILE A 550 1.65 -23.41 4.67
N PRO A 551 2.75 -23.85 4.00
CA PRO A 551 3.18 -25.24 4.03
C PRO A 551 3.52 -25.71 5.45
N LYS A 552 3.07 -26.92 5.82
CA LYS A 552 3.26 -27.53 7.15
C LYS A 552 4.72 -27.51 7.66
N LYS A 553 5.71 -27.52 6.76
CA LYS A 553 7.15 -27.35 7.09
C LYS A 553 7.51 -26.05 7.82
N TYR A 554 6.65 -25.02 7.81
CA TYR A 554 6.85 -23.75 8.51
C TYR A 554 6.05 -23.63 9.81
N ILE A 555 5.39 -24.70 10.27
CA ILE A 555 4.53 -24.70 11.45
C ILE A 555 5.02 -25.76 12.46
N GLU A 556 5.78 -25.30 13.46
CA GLU A 556 6.34 -26.12 14.55
C GLU A 556 5.23 -26.54 15.51
N GLY A 557 5.20 -27.83 15.90
CA GLY A 557 4.25 -28.34 16.88
C GLY A 557 2.91 -28.86 16.33
N CYS A 558 2.81 -29.06 15.01
CA CYS A 558 1.69 -29.73 14.31
C CYS A 558 1.79 -31.27 14.33
N GLU A 559 2.50 -31.83 15.31
CA GLU A 559 2.58 -33.27 15.56
C GLU A 559 1.58 -33.63 16.65
N ASP A 560 0.48 -34.27 16.24
CA ASP A 560 -0.54 -34.71 17.18
C ASP A 560 -0.04 -35.85 18.05
N GLN A 561 -0.42 -35.80 19.33
CA GLN A 561 -0.23 -36.92 20.24
C GLN A 561 -1.03 -38.11 19.70
N LYS A 562 -0.34 -39.20 19.32
CA LYS A 562 -1.00 -40.49 19.08
C LYS A 562 -1.93 -40.77 20.27
N LYS A 563 -3.24 -40.92 20.00
CA LYS A 563 -4.21 -41.30 21.04
C LYS A 563 -3.69 -42.60 21.68
N LYS A 564 -3.36 -42.56 22.98
CA LYS A 564 -3.22 -43.79 23.75
C LYS A 564 -4.60 -44.40 23.84
N GLU A 565 -4.81 -45.50 23.12
CA GLU A 565 -6.03 -46.29 23.27
C GLU A 565 -6.11 -46.78 24.71
N SER A 566 -7.28 -46.57 25.33
CA SER A 566 -7.56 -47.11 26.66
C SER A 566 -7.83 -48.61 26.49
N PRO A 567 -7.32 -49.50 27.37
CA PRO A 567 -7.65 -50.92 27.28
C PRO A 567 -9.17 -51.11 27.41
N PRO A 568 -9.77 -52.07 26.68
CA PRO A 568 -11.21 -52.23 26.62
C PRO A 568 -11.79 -52.61 27.99
N ASN A 569 -12.80 -51.85 28.42
CA ASN A 569 -13.37 -51.94 29.76
C ASN A 569 -14.36 -53.12 29.85
N LYS A 570 -13.97 -54.22 30.51
CA LYS A 570 -14.82 -55.40 30.68
C LYS A 570 -15.98 -55.15 31.68
N LYS A 571 -17.15 -54.89 31.13
CA LYS A 571 -18.49 -55.11 31.69
C LYS A 571 -19.30 -55.89 30.65
N GLU A 572 -20.22 -56.78 30.98
CA GLU A 572 -20.66 -57.28 32.28
C GLU A 572 -21.28 -58.67 32.03
N GLU A 573 -21.04 -59.66 32.89
CA GLU A 573 -21.88 -60.87 32.87
C GLU A 573 -22.19 -61.30 34.31
N LYS A 574 -23.43 -61.06 34.72
CA LYS A 574 -24.00 -61.64 35.94
C LYS A 574 -24.44 -63.06 35.60
N ASN A 575 -24.07 -64.06 36.41
CA ASN A 575 -25.03 -64.68 37.32
C ASN A 575 -24.53 -65.90 38.12
N HIS A 576 -25.21 -66.08 39.27
CA HIS A 576 -25.62 -67.36 39.85
C HIS A 576 -24.60 -68.32 40.49
N LYS A 577 -24.89 -68.60 41.77
CA LYS A 577 -24.53 -69.79 42.57
C LYS A 577 -23.06 -69.87 43.00
N LYS A 578 -22.75 -70.30 44.23
CA LYS A 578 -23.61 -70.80 45.32
C LYS A 578 -23.10 -70.35 46.68
#